data_AF-A0A843AH41-F1
#
_entry.id   AF-A0A843AH41-F1
#
_cell.length_a   1.000
_cell.length_b   1.000
_cell.length_c   1.000
_cell.angle_alpha   90.00
_cell.angle_beta   90.00
_cell.angle_gamma   90.00
#
_symmetry.space_group_name_H-M   'P 1'
#
loop_
_entity.id
_entity.type
_entity.pdbx_description
1 polymer ?
#
loop_
_entity_poly.entity_id
_entity_poly.type
_entity_poly.pdbx_seq_one_letter_code
_entity_poly.pdbx_strand_id
1 'polypeptide(L)' 'MDKNEYNSKKVQKLIFKHFKLVGTLNPTNKESYIELANLYCEHEDFIVFFDNYHKGLAQFMSKSMIYFANNDSRN' A
#
# COMPACT_ATOMS: atom_id res chain seq x y z
N MET A 1 21.87 4.08 8.36
CA MET A 1 20.44 3.85 8.69
C MET A 1 19.72 3.52 7.40
N ASP A 2 19.17 2.31 7.30
CA ASP A 2 18.31 1.96 6.18
C ASP A 2 17.07 2.88 6.27
N LYS A 3 16.95 3.85 5.35
CA LYS A 3 15.78 4.73 5.32
C LYS A 3 14.56 3.84 5.08
N ASN A 4 13.49 3.99 5.86
CA ASN A 4 12.24 3.26 5.65
C ASN A 4 11.53 3.78 4.39
N GLU A 5 12.18 3.69 3.23
CA GLU A 5 11.63 4.11 1.94
C GLU A 5 10.56 3.12 1.48
N TYR A 6 9.66 3.60 0.62
CA TYR A 6 8.49 2.84 0.16
C TYR A 6 8.86 1.49 -0.48
N ASN A 7 10.01 1.40 -1.14
CA ASN A 7 10.54 0.20 -1.79
C ASN A 7 11.53 -0.60 -0.93
N SER A 8 11.82 -0.16 0.30
CA SER A 8 12.76 -0.87 1.18
C SER A 8 12.25 -2.28 1.50
N LYS A 9 13.15 -3.24 1.70
CA LYS A 9 12.79 -4.63 2.05
C LYS A 9 11.88 -4.70 3.27
N LYS A 10 12.10 -3.83 4.25
CA LYS A 10 11.28 -3.75 5.47
C LYS A 10 9.85 -3.30 5.16
N VAL A 11 9.68 -2.24 4.39
CA VAL A 11 8.35 -1.73 4.01
C VAL A 11 7.63 -2.72 3.12
N GLN A 12 8.31 -3.30 2.12
CA GLN A 12 7.70 -4.27 1.22
C GLN A 12 7.26 -5.56 1.93
N LYS A 13 7.93 -5.98 3.01
CA LYS A 13 7.42 -7.05 3.90
C LYS A 13 6.11 -6.68 4.59
N LEU A 14 5.92 -5.41 4.97
CA LEU A 14 4.66 -4.94 5.56
C LEU A 14 3.56 -4.85 4.51
N ILE A 15 3.86 -4.33 3.32
CA ILE A 15 2.90 -4.26 2.21
C ILE A 15 2.47 -5.65 1.77
N PHE A 16 3.34 -6.65 1.79
CA PHE A 16 2.94 -8.03 1.53
C PHE A 16 1.95 -8.58 2.56
N LYS A 17 2.12 -8.25 3.85
CA LYS A 17 1.15 -8.61 4.89
C LYS A 17 -0.19 -7.91 4.65
N HIS A 18 -0.15 -6.64 4.27
CA HIS A 18 -1.34 -5.87 3.91
C HIS A 18 -2.07 -6.48 2.71
N PHE A 19 -1.35 -6.81 1.61
CA PHE A 19 -1.91 -7.48 0.45
C PHE A 19 -2.61 -8.79 0.81
N LYS A 20 -1.97 -9.63 1.64
CA LYS A 20 -2.60 -10.86 2.14
C LYS A 20 -3.86 -10.59 2.94
N LEU A 21 -3.84 -9.60 3.83
CA LEU A 21 -5.00 -9.24 4.65
C LEU A 21 -6.18 -8.78 3.78
N VAL A 22 -5.95 -7.87 2.83
CA VAL A 22 -6.98 -7.43 1.87
C VAL A 22 -7.52 -8.61 1.07
N GLY A 23 -6.63 -9.53 0.65
CA GLY A 23 -6.97 -10.77 -0.03
C GLY A 23 -7.91 -11.71 0.74
N THR A 24 -7.94 -11.62 2.08
CA THR A 24 -8.90 -12.40 2.89
C THR A 24 -10.32 -11.82 2.87
N LEU A 25 -10.46 -10.53 2.56
CA LEU A 25 -11.73 -9.83 2.54
C LEU A 25 -12.33 -9.80 1.13
N ASN A 26 -11.48 -9.61 0.11
CA ASN A 26 -11.87 -9.54 -1.30
C ASN A 26 -10.83 -10.27 -2.17
N PRO A 27 -11.22 -10.95 -3.26
CA PRO A 27 -10.28 -11.45 -4.25
C PRO A 27 -9.38 -10.32 -4.74
N THR A 28 -8.11 -10.36 -4.35
CA THR A 28 -7.15 -9.29 -4.63
C THR A 28 -6.14 -9.78 -5.65
N ASN A 29 -6.09 -9.10 -6.78
CA ASN A 29 -5.09 -9.28 -7.83
C ASN A 29 -4.28 -7.98 -8.00
N LYS A 30 -3.33 -7.98 -8.93
CA LYS A 30 -2.48 -6.81 -9.20
C LYS A 30 -3.29 -5.53 -9.45
N GLU A 31 -4.29 -5.59 -10.31
CA GLU A 31 -5.07 -4.43 -10.76
C GLU A 31 -5.93 -3.87 -9.63
N SER A 32 -6.73 -4.72 -8.99
CA SER A 32 -7.56 -4.32 -7.84
C SER A 32 -6.75 -3.77 -6.67
N TYR A 33 -5.52 -4.26 -6.45
CA TYR A 33 -4.64 -3.72 -5.41
C TYR A 33 -4.07 -2.34 -5.76
N ILE A 34 -3.81 -2.07 -7.04
CA ILE A 34 -3.44 -0.73 -7.53
C ILE A 34 -4.62 0.23 -7.41
N GLU A 35 -5.83 -0.20 -7.76
CA GLU A 35 -7.05 0.61 -7.60
C GLU A 35 -7.28 0.97 -6.12
N LEU A 36 -7.10 0.02 -5.20
CA LEU A 36 -7.17 0.29 -3.77
C LEU A 36 -6.08 1.28 -3.31
N ALA A 37 -4.87 1.19 -3.86
CA ALA A 37 -3.79 2.13 -3.55
C ALA A 37 -4.13 3.56 -4.00
N ASN A 38 -4.76 3.71 -5.16
CA ASN A 38 -5.23 5.01 -5.65
C ASN A 38 -6.37 5.55 -4.78
N LEU A 39 -7.34 4.70 -4.42
CA LEU A 39 -8.44 5.06 -3.52
C LEU A 39 -7.94 5.70 -2.22
N TYR A 40 -6.91 5.11 -1.61
CA TYR A 40 -6.35 5.61 -0.36
C TYR A 40 -5.78 7.04 -0.45
N CYS A 41 -5.30 7.47 -1.62
CA CYS A 41 -4.70 8.79 -1.80
C CYS A 41 -5.55 9.80 -2.59
N GLU A 42 -6.66 9.37 -3.19
CA GLU A 42 -7.57 10.23 -3.95
C GLU A 42 -8.79 10.67 -3.14
N HIS A 43 -9.26 9.84 -2.20
CA HIS A 43 -10.43 10.13 -1.40
C HIS A 43 -10.07 10.78 -0.06
N GLU A 44 -10.65 11.95 0.20
CA GLU A 44 -10.37 12.77 1.38
C GLU A 44 -10.56 12.01 2.70
N ASP A 45 -11.62 11.20 2.84
CA ASP A 45 -11.88 10.42 4.05
C ASP A 45 -10.73 9.46 4.39
N PHE A 46 -10.14 8.82 3.38
CA PHE A 46 -8.99 7.94 3.57
C PHE A 46 -7.72 8.73 3.90
N ILE A 47 -7.50 9.86 3.22
CA ILE A 47 -6.36 10.74 3.51
C ILE A 47 -6.43 11.20 4.96
N VAL A 48 -7.57 11.71 5.41
CA VAL A 48 -7.80 12.14 6.79
C VAL A 48 -7.62 10.98 7.76
N PHE A 49 -8.17 9.80 7.44
CA PHE A 49 -7.99 8.61 8.27
C PHE A 49 -6.51 8.25 8.47
N PHE A 50 -5.71 8.21 7.39
CA PHE A 50 -4.29 7.89 7.49
C PHE A 50 -3.46 9.01 8.13
N ASP A 51 -3.82 10.27 7.90
CA ASP A 51 -3.15 11.43 8.48
C ASP A 51 -3.29 11.51 10.01
N ASN A 52 -4.33 10.89 10.58
CA ASN A 52 -4.44 10.71 12.04
C ASN A 52 -3.29 9.89 12.64
N TYR A 53 -2.61 9.05 11.87
CA TYR A 53 -1.43 8.31 12.31
C TYR A 53 -0.13 9.05 11.96
N HIS A 54 -0.02 9.54 10.73
CA HIS A 54 1.10 10.36 10.28
C HIS A 54 0.73 11.10 9.00
N LYS A 55 0.99 12.40 8.94
CA LYS A 55 0.73 13.21 7.73
C LYS A 55 1.43 12.63 6.50
N GLY A 56 0.69 12.43 5.41
CA GLY A 56 1.20 11.86 4.16
C GLY A 56 1.31 10.34 4.16
N LEU A 57 0.79 9.65 5.20
CA LEU A 57 0.80 8.20 5.25
C LEU A 57 -0.03 7.58 4.11
N ALA A 58 -1.16 8.17 3.73
CA ALA A 58 -1.95 7.74 2.58
C ALA A 58 -1.11 7.68 1.30
N GLN A 59 -0.35 8.75 1.02
CA GLN A 59 0.53 8.81 -0.15
C GLN A 59 1.68 7.80 -0.06
N PHE A 60 2.24 7.60 1.14
CA PHE A 60 3.29 6.61 1.36
C PHE A 60 2.78 5.17 1.14
N MET A 61 1.59 4.85 1.67
CA MET A 61 0.93 3.57 1.48
C MET A 61 0.66 3.32 0.01
N SER A 62 0.05 4.29 -0.69
CA SER A 62 -0.22 4.21 -2.13
C SER A 62 1.03 3.89 -2.94
N LYS A 63 2.12 4.67 -2.77
CA LYS A 63 3.40 4.43 -3.45
C LYS A 63 3.98 3.05 -3.15
N SER A 64 3.90 2.62 -1.90
CA SER A 64 4.44 1.32 -1.46
C SER A 64 3.64 0.14 -2.03
N MET A 65 2.32 0.27 -2.09
CA MET A 65 1.39 -0.71 -2.68
C MET A 65 1.56 -0.83 -4.19
N ILE A 66 1.66 0.30 -4.91
CA ILE A 66 1.88 0.30 -6.37
C ILE A 66 3.25 -0.29 -6.71
N TYR A 67 4.30 0.05 -5.94
CA TYR A 67 5.61 -0.58 -6.11
C TYR A 67 5.52 -2.09 -5.91
N PHE A 68 4.85 -2.55 -4.85
CA PHE A 68 4.64 -3.97 -4.60
C PHE A 68 3.93 -4.65 -5.79
N ALA A 69 2.76 -4.13 -6.20
CA ALA A 69 1.96 -4.72 -7.27
C ALA A 69 2.69 -4.81 -8.63
N ASN A 70 3.59 -3.86 -8.91
CA ASN A 70 4.35 -3.85 -10.16
C ASN A 70 5.62 -4.69 -10.12
N ASN A 71 6.16 -4.98 -8.94
CA ASN A 71 7.41 -5.74 -8.77
C ASN A 71 7.21 -7.13 -8.17
N ASP A 72 5.97 -7.51 -7.81
CA ASP A 72 5.69 -8.84 -7.29
C ASP A 72 5.73 -9.87 -8.44
N SER A 73 6.85 -10.58 -8.55
CA SER A 73 7.05 -11.67 -9.50
C SER A 73 6.44 -13.01 -9.04
N ARG A 74 5.56 -12.97 -8.01
CA ARG A 74 4.94 -14.14 -7.37
C ARG A 74 3.48 -14.36 -7.77
N ASN A 75 3.14 -14.01 -9.01
CA ASN A 75 1.92 -14.52 -9.67
C ASN A 75 2.16 -15.93 -10.19
#